data_AF-A0A3P7J6Y4-F1
#
_entry.id   AF-A0A3P7J6Y4-F1
#
_cell.length_a   1.000
_cell.length_b   1.000
_cell.length_c   1.000
_cell.angle_alpha   90.00
_cell.angle_beta   90.00
_cell.angle_gamma   90.00
#
_symmetry.space_group_name_H-M   'P 1'
#
loop_
_entity.id
_entity.type
_entity.pdbx_description
1 polymer ?
#
loop_
_entity_poly.entity_id
_entity_poly.type
_entity_poly.pdbx_seq_one_letter_code
_entity_poly.pdbx_strand_id
1 'polypeptide(L)'
;MSVWATLFLEGWKRYHAEIAWKWGLMDFVVEEDTVRPEFQYRVKTKRYNPVTEQDEPYLSGKKKCANFFAAMVTVVFFMCLVLAVVFGMVVYRVICMRLLASMDNPTVDSYAFLIVSATAAMINLCIILTMNYFYNSLAHRLTRWECPRTQADFDNSYTFKVFLFQF
;
A
#
# COMPACT_ATOMS: atom_id res chain seq x y z
N MET A 1 -14.55 5.60 21.60
CA MET A 1 -14.03 5.66 20.21
C MET A 1 -14.80 4.74 19.26
N SER A 2 -15.00 3.46 19.58
CA SER A 2 -15.71 2.49 18.72
C SER A 2 -17.14 2.90 18.34
N VAL A 3 -17.96 3.33 19.31
CA VAL A 3 -19.36 3.76 19.06
C VAL A 3 -19.43 4.93 18.07
N TRP A 4 -18.53 5.91 18.23
CA TRP A 4 -18.46 7.06 17.33
C TRP A 4 -17.98 6.66 15.93
N ALA A 5 -16.98 5.78 15.83
CA ALA A 5 -16.51 5.26 14.54
C ALA A 5 -17.62 4.51 13.78
N THR A 6 -18.41 3.68 14.48
CA THR A 6 -19.56 2.98 13.86
C THR A 6 -20.64 3.95 13.41
N LEU A 7 -20.99 4.94 14.25
CA LEU A 7 -21.99 5.95 13.89
C LEU A 7 -21.54 6.81 12.71
N PHE A 8 -20.26 7.20 12.68
CA PHE A 8 -19.68 7.96 11.59
C PHE A 8 -19.69 7.18 10.27
N LEU A 9 -19.26 5.92 10.26
CA LEU A 9 -19.25 5.09 9.06
C LEU A 9 -20.67 4.82 8.52
N GLU A 10 -21.63 4.54 9.40
CA GLU A 10 -23.03 4.36 8.98
C GLU A 10 -23.65 5.68 8.50
N GLY A 11 -23.36 6.80 9.18
CA GLY A 11 -23.79 8.13 8.76
C GLY A 11 -23.23 8.53 7.40
N TRP A 12 -21.93 8.29 7.18
CA TRP A 12 -21.27 8.56 5.92
C TRP A 12 -21.82 7.70 4.78
N LYS A 13 -22.07 6.42 5.01
CA LYS A 13 -22.70 5.53 4.01
C LYS A 13 -24.06 6.06 3.54
N ARG A 14 -24.90 6.52 4.48
CA ARG A 14 -26.21 7.11 4.15
C ARG A 14 -26.06 8.41 3.35
N TYR A 15 -25.14 9.28 3.78
CA TYR A 15 -24.88 10.55 3.10
C TYR A 15 -24.32 10.35 1.68
N HIS A 16 -23.39 9.42 1.50
CA HIS A 16 -22.84 9.06 0.20
C HIS A 16 -23.93 8.54 -0.75
N ALA A 17 -24.83 7.69 -0.27
CA ALA A 17 -25.95 7.17 -1.07
C ALA A 17 -26.91 8.29 -1.52
N GLU A 18 -27.19 9.26 -0.65
CA GLU A 18 -28.03 10.41 -0.99
C GLU A 18 -27.40 11.27 -2.10
N ILE A 19 -26.09 11.53 -2.02
CA ILE A 19 -25.36 12.28 -3.06
C ILE A 19 -25.31 11.50 -4.36
N ALA A 20 -24.94 10.22 -4.32
CA ALA A 20 -24.87 9.36 -5.50
C ALA A 20 -26.23 9.30 -6.21
N TRP A 21 -27.32 9.24 -5.46
CA TRP A 21 -28.67 9.32 -6.00
C TRP A 21 -28.98 10.68 -6.63
N LYS A 22 -28.69 11.80 -5.95
CA LYS A 22 -28.90 13.16 -6.48
C LYS A 22 -28.14 13.42 -7.78
N TRP A 23 -26.96 12.83 -7.92
CA TRP A 23 -26.11 12.95 -9.11
C TRP A 23 -26.40 11.88 -10.17
N GLY A 24 -27.32 10.93 -9.91
CA GLY A 24 -27.65 9.86 -10.85
C GLY A 24 -26.52 8.85 -11.09
N LEU A 25 -25.59 8.70 -10.14
CA LEU A 25 -24.37 7.89 -10.27
C LEU A 25 -24.50 6.46 -9.71
N MET A 26 -25.70 6.02 -9.30
CA MET A 26 -25.89 4.70 -8.66
C MET A 26 -25.53 3.53 -9.59
N ASP A 27 -25.81 3.64 -10.89
CA ASP A 27 -25.54 2.57 -11.87
C ASP A 27 -24.26 2.79 -12.71
N PHE A 28 -23.58 3.93 -12.51
CA PHE A 28 -22.49 4.39 -13.38
C PHE A 28 -21.23 3.50 -13.33
N VAL A 29 -21.01 2.79 -12.22
CA VAL A 29 -19.80 1.98 -12.00
C VAL A 29 -19.78 0.71 -12.87
N VAL A 30 -20.94 0.20 -13.28
CA VAL A 30 -21.04 -1.07 -14.02
C VAL A 30 -20.97 -0.87 -15.53
N GLU A 31 -21.42 0.28 -16.04
CA GLU A 31 -21.58 0.50 -17.49
C GLU A 31 -20.34 1.06 -18.20
N GLU A 32 -19.45 1.79 -17.53
CA GLU A 32 -18.41 2.58 -18.23
C GLU A 32 -16.96 2.19 -17.89
N ASP A 33 -16.73 1.02 -17.31
CA ASP A 33 -15.38 0.57 -16.92
C ASP A 33 -14.57 0.18 -18.18
N THR A 34 -14.10 1.21 -18.90
CA THR A 34 -13.36 1.07 -20.14
C THR A 34 -12.06 0.31 -19.90
N VAL A 35 -11.75 -0.62 -20.80
CA VAL A 35 -10.53 -1.41 -20.71
C VAL A 35 -9.34 -0.47 -20.85
N ARG A 36 -8.39 -0.53 -19.91
CA ARG A 36 -7.23 0.37 -19.92
C ARG A 36 -6.44 0.23 -21.22
N PRO A 37 -5.98 1.33 -21.85
CA PRO A 37 -5.16 1.28 -23.06
C PRO A 37 -3.89 0.43 -22.89
N GLU A 38 -3.25 0.50 -21.71
CA GLU A 38 -2.07 -0.31 -21.39
C GLU A 38 -2.37 -1.82 -21.41
N PHE A 39 -3.59 -2.23 -21.02
CA PHE A 39 -4.02 -3.62 -21.04
C PHE A 39 -4.27 -4.10 -22.48
N GLN A 40 -4.95 -3.28 -23.29
CA GLN A 40 -5.22 -3.58 -24.71
C GLN A 40 -3.92 -3.76 -25.52
N TYR A 41 -2.90 -2.93 -25.25
CA TYR A 41 -1.61 -3.03 -25.93
C TYR A 41 -0.81 -4.27 -25.51
N ARG A 42 -0.85 -4.62 -24.22
CA ARG A 42 0.01 -5.67 -23.64
C ARG A 42 -0.56 -7.08 -23.83
N VAL A 43 -1.88 -7.21 -23.90
CA VAL A 43 -2.58 -8.50 -24.06
C VAL A 43 -2.94 -8.74 -25.52
N LYS A 44 -2.15 -9.57 -26.20
CA LYS A 44 -2.40 -9.95 -27.61
C LYS A 44 -3.44 -11.07 -27.78
N THR A 45 -3.79 -11.76 -26.70
CA THR A 45 -4.76 -12.86 -26.70
C THR A 45 -6.18 -12.30 -26.62
N LYS A 46 -7.04 -12.67 -27.57
CA LYS A 46 -8.45 -12.29 -27.60
C LYS A 46 -9.34 -13.48 -27.24
N ARG A 47 -10.49 -13.20 -26.64
CA ARG A 47 -11.55 -14.17 -26.36
C ARG A 47 -12.89 -13.53 -26.67
N TYR A 48 -13.74 -14.28 -27.39
CA TYR A 48 -15.10 -13.86 -27.65
C TYR A 48 -15.92 -13.82 -26.36
N ASN A 49 -16.55 -12.67 -26.10
CA ASN A 49 -17.45 -12.48 -24.97
C ASN A 49 -18.91 -12.64 -25.44
N PRO A 50 -19.68 -13.62 -24.91
CA PRO A 50 -21.05 -13.88 -25.36
C PRO A 50 -22.06 -12.81 -24.92
N VAL A 51 -21.69 -11.88 -24.03
CA VAL A 51 -22.59 -10.81 -23.54
C VAL A 51 -22.44 -9.54 -24.37
N THR A 52 -21.20 -9.17 -24.73
CA THR A 52 -20.90 -7.97 -25.52
C THR A 52 -20.77 -8.25 -27.02
N GLU A 53 -20.82 -9.54 -27.41
CA GLU A 53 -20.66 -10.05 -28.78
C GLU A 53 -19.38 -9.60 -29.49
N GLN A 54 -18.36 -9.18 -28.74
CA GLN A 54 -17.10 -8.65 -29.27
C GLN A 54 -15.89 -9.48 -28.79
N ASP A 55 -14.83 -9.46 -29.59
CA ASP A 55 -13.54 -10.07 -29.26
C ASP A 55 -12.75 -9.16 -28.31
N GLU A 56 -12.75 -9.50 -27.03
CA GLU A 56 -12.08 -8.72 -25.99
C GLU A 56 -10.70 -9.30 -25.67
N PRO A 57 -9.70 -8.45 -25.35
CA PRO A 57 -8.41 -8.92 -24.87
C PRO A 57 -8.58 -9.66 -23.54
N TYR A 58 -8.08 -10.90 -23.47
CA TYR A 58 -8.22 -11.77 -22.31
C TYR A 58 -6.86 -12.28 -21.84
N LEU A 59 -6.52 -12.04 -20.57
CA LEU A 59 -5.32 -12.59 -19.93
C LEU A 59 -5.62 -14.00 -19.42
N SER A 60 -4.79 -14.98 -19.79
CA SER A 60 -4.94 -16.36 -19.32
C SER A 60 -4.98 -16.44 -17.79
N GLY A 61 -6.01 -17.09 -17.24
CA GLY A 61 -6.21 -17.19 -15.79
C GLY A 61 -5.01 -17.75 -15.02
N LYS A 62 -4.23 -18.67 -15.62
CA LYS A 62 -2.99 -19.19 -15.02
C LYS A 62 -1.93 -18.11 -14.85
N LYS A 63 -1.76 -17.23 -15.84
CA LYS A 63 -0.83 -16.09 -15.78
C LYS A 63 -1.32 -15.02 -14.79
N LYS A 64 -2.63 -14.76 -14.77
CA LYS A 64 -3.24 -13.85 -13.78
C LYS A 64 -2.99 -14.33 -12.35
N CYS A 65 -3.22 -15.62 -12.09
CA CYS A 65 -2.99 -16.22 -10.78
C CYS A 65 -1.49 -16.21 -10.40
N ALA A 66 -0.59 -16.50 -11.34
CA ALA A 66 0.85 -16.46 -11.09
C ALA A 66 1.34 -15.04 -10.76
N ASN A 67 0.88 -14.03 -11.49
CA ASN A 67 1.22 -12.62 -11.24
C ASN A 67 0.69 -12.16 -9.88
N PHE A 68 -0.56 -12.52 -9.55
CA PHE A 68 -1.16 -12.21 -8.25
C PHE A 68 -0.39 -12.87 -7.10
N PHE A 69 -0.03 -14.15 -7.24
CA PHE A 69 0.76 -14.86 -6.24
C PHE A 69 2.14 -14.21 -6.05
N ALA A 70 2.83 -13.90 -7.14
CA ALA A 70 4.14 -13.24 -7.06
C ALA A 70 4.06 -11.83 -6.46
N ALA A 71 2.97 -11.09 -6.73
CA ALA A 71 2.73 -9.81 -6.08
C ALA A 71 2.45 -9.96 -4.58
N MET A 72 1.65 -10.94 -4.17
CA MET A 72 1.41 -11.24 -2.75
C MET A 72 2.72 -11.63 -2.03
N VAL A 73 3.54 -12.49 -2.63
CA VAL A 73 4.87 -12.83 -2.09
C VAL A 73 5.74 -11.58 -1.94
N THR A 74 5.70 -10.68 -2.92
CA THR A 74 6.46 -9.42 -2.86
C THR A 74 5.98 -8.54 -1.71
N VAL A 75 4.66 -8.38 -1.53
CA VAL A 75 4.09 -7.60 -0.41
C VAL A 75 4.52 -8.18 0.94
N VAL A 76 4.41 -9.50 1.13
CA VAL A 76 4.81 -10.18 2.37
C VAL A 76 6.31 -10.01 2.63
N PHE A 77 7.16 -10.15 1.62
CA PHE A 77 8.61 -9.93 1.76
C PHE A 77 8.93 -8.52 2.27
N PHE A 78 8.29 -7.48 1.71
CA PHE A 78 8.49 -6.11 2.17
C PHE A 78 7.92 -5.85 3.55
N MET A 79 6.81 -6.48 3.93
CA MET A 79 6.27 -6.42 5.30
C MET A 79 7.27 -7.00 6.30
N CYS A 80 7.92 -8.13 5.98
CA CYS A 80 9.00 -8.68 6.79
C CYS A 80 10.21 -7.73 6.87
N LEU A 81 10.53 -7.02 5.79
CA LEU A 81 11.61 -6.02 5.77
C LEU A 81 11.31 -4.87 6.74
N VAL A 82 10.07 -4.36 6.79
CA VAL A 82 9.66 -3.33 7.78
C VAL A 82 9.93 -3.83 9.19
N LEU A 83 9.47 -5.04 9.52
CA LEU A 83 9.67 -5.63 10.85
C LEU A 83 11.16 -5.76 11.20
N ALA A 84 11.99 -6.15 10.23
CA ALA A 84 13.44 -6.23 10.41
C ALA A 84 14.07 -4.86 10.68
N VAL A 85 13.64 -3.81 9.99
CA VAL A 85 14.13 -2.43 10.20
C VAL A 85 13.70 -1.89 11.56
N VAL A 86 12.44 -2.13 11.97
CA VAL A 86 11.95 -1.75 13.31
C VAL A 86 12.75 -2.47 14.39
N PHE A 87 13.00 -3.77 14.22
CA PHE A 87 13.85 -4.54 15.14
C PHE A 87 15.28 -3.99 15.18
N GLY A 88 15.87 -3.68 14.02
CA GLY A 88 17.18 -3.04 13.91
C GLY A 88 17.26 -1.70 14.65
N MET A 89 16.18 -0.91 14.62
CA MET A 89 16.09 0.35 15.37
C MET A 89 16.07 0.14 16.88
N VAL A 90 15.37 -0.90 17.37
CA VAL A 90 15.41 -1.28 18.79
C VAL A 90 16.82 -1.68 19.21
N VAL A 91 17.51 -2.50 18.40
CA VAL A 91 18.89 -2.91 18.67
C VAL A 91 19.84 -1.70 18.67
N TYR A 92 19.69 -0.77 17.72
CA TYR A 92 20.45 0.49 17.67
C TYR A 92 20.32 1.27 18.98
N ARG A 93 19.11 1.44 19.51
CA ARG A 93 18.89 2.14 20.80
C ARG A 93 19.65 1.48 21.95
N VAL A 94 19.62 0.14 22.02
CA VAL A 94 20.34 -0.61 23.07
C VAL A 94 21.85 -0.42 22.96
N ILE A 95 22.41 -0.54 21.75
CA ILE A 95 23.85 -0.40 21.53
C ILE A 95 24.31 1.03 21.84
N CYS A 96 23.62 2.05 21.32
CA CYS A 96 23.98 3.45 21.58
C CYS A 96 23.90 3.80 23.08
N MET A 97 22.90 3.29 23.81
CA MET A 97 22.81 3.52 25.25
C MET A 97 23.96 2.85 26.01
N ARG A 98 24.38 1.64 25.60
CA ARG A 98 25.54 0.97 26.19
C ARG A 98 26.86 1.68 25.88
N LEU A 99 27.02 2.19 24.65
CA LEU A 99 28.22 2.90 24.25
C LEU A 99 28.38 4.22 25.01
N LEU A 100 27.31 5.00 25.17
CA LEU A 100 27.38 6.24 25.95
C LEU A 100 27.66 5.97 27.43
N ALA A 101 27.06 4.93 28.02
CA ALA A 101 27.34 4.53 29.40
C ALA A 101 28.78 4.03 29.63
N SER A 102 29.48 3.62 28.57
CA SER A 102 30.90 3.22 28.64
C SER A 102 31.85 4.43 28.54
N MET A 103 31.36 5.61 28.17
CA MET A 103 32.18 6.82 28.15
C MET A 103 32.22 7.40 29.57
N ASP A 104 33.40 7.48 30.17
CA ASP A 104 33.64 7.87 31.57
C ASP A 104 33.42 9.38 31.85
N ASN A 105 32.55 10.04 31.07
CA ASN A 105 32.23 11.45 31.16
C ASN A 105 30.87 11.66 31.87
N PRO A 106 30.83 12.11 33.12
CA PRO A 106 29.59 12.22 33.91
C PRO A 106 28.59 13.24 33.36
N THR A 107 29.04 14.20 32.55
CA THR A 107 28.17 15.17 31.86
C THR A 107 27.43 14.53 30.67
N VAL A 108 28.06 13.59 29.97
CA VAL A 108 27.45 12.90 28.82
C VAL A 108 26.40 11.91 29.27
N ASP A 109 26.59 11.27 30.43
CA ASP A 109 25.68 10.27 30.97
C ASP A 109 24.30 10.87 31.35
N SER A 110 24.28 12.08 31.91
CA SER A 110 23.04 12.81 32.23
C SER A 110 22.19 13.15 31.00
N TYR A 111 22.84 13.50 29.88
CA TYR A 111 22.15 13.81 28.61
C TYR A 111 22.03 12.60 27.67
N ALA A 112 22.61 11.45 28.02
CA ALA A 112 22.70 10.29 27.14
C ALA A 112 21.32 9.81 26.69
N PHE A 113 20.36 9.74 27.61
CA PHE A 113 18.99 9.35 27.30
C PHE A 113 18.34 10.28 26.27
N LEU A 114 18.51 11.60 26.44
CA LEU A 114 17.93 12.60 25.55
C LEU A 114 18.56 12.52 24.16
N ILE A 115 19.89 12.40 24.09
CA ILE A 115 20.63 12.28 22.82
C ILE A 115 20.21 11.01 22.08
N VAL A 116 20.19 9.85 22.75
CA VAL A 116 19.81 8.57 22.12
C VAL A 116 18.34 8.57 21.68
N SER A 117 17.44 9.17 22.47
CA SER A 117 16.04 9.28 22.10
C SER A 117 15.85 10.19 20.88
N ALA A 118 16.53 11.34 20.85
CA ALA A 118 16.48 12.30 19.75
C ALA A 118 17.08 11.73 18.45
N THR A 119 18.26 11.11 18.51
CA THR A 119 18.88 10.49 17.32
C THR A 119 18.04 9.33 16.81
N ALA A 120 17.49 8.49 17.68
CA ALA A 120 16.61 7.40 17.27
C ALA A 120 15.32 7.91 16.61
N ALA A 121 14.72 8.98 17.13
CA ALA A 121 13.54 9.59 16.53
C ALA A 121 13.85 10.17 15.13
N MET A 122 14.99 10.87 15.00
CA MET A 122 15.45 11.43 13.72
C MET A 122 15.69 10.32 12.68
N ILE A 123 16.41 9.27 13.07
CA ILE A 123 16.68 8.11 12.20
C ILE A 123 15.39 7.42 11.79
N ASN A 124 14.48 7.18 12.74
CA ASN A 124 13.18 6.57 12.48
C ASN A 124 12.35 7.41 11.48
N LEU A 125 12.33 8.73 11.64
CA LEU A 125 11.65 9.64 10.71
C LEU A 125 12.26 9.57 9.30
N CYS A 126 13.59 9.60 9.19
CA CYS A 126 14.28 9.45 7.89
C CYS A 126 13.97 8.11 7.23
N ILE A 127 13.92 7.02 8.01
CA ILE A 127 13.58 5.69 7.53
C ILE A 127 12.14 5.66 6.98
N ILE A 128 11.17 6.14 7.77
CA ILE A 128 9.74 6.13 7.37
C ILE A 128 9.52 6.96 6.10
N LEU A 129 10.10 8.17 6.02
CA LEU A 129 9.98 9.01 4.82
C LEU A 129 10.56 8.35 3.58
N THR A 130 11.76 7.76 3.70
CA THR A 130 12.43 7.07 2.61
C THR A 130 11.65 5.84 2.16
N MET A 131 11.14 5.05 3.12
CA MET A 131 10.33 3.87 2.86
C MET A 131 9.00 4.23 2.19
N ASN A 132 8.30 5.27 2.64
CA ASN A 132 7.06 5.73 2.02
C ASN A 132 7.25 6.09 0.54
N TYR A 133 8.34 6.78 0.20
CA TYR A 133 8.65 7.09 -1.20
C TYR A 133 8.90 5.82 -2.01
N PHE A 134 9.69 4.89 -1.46
CA PHE A 134 10.00 3.62 -2.11
C PHE A 134 8.75 2.74 -2.29
N TYR A 135 7.87 2.67 -1.28
CA TYR A 135 6.66 1.86 -1.29
C TYR A 135 5.63 2.37 -2.29
N ASN A 136 5.43 3.68 -2.42
CA ASN A 136 4.56 4.21 -3.46
C ASN A 136 5.05 3.84 -4.87
N SER A 137 6.36 3.98 -5.10
CA SER A 137 6.98 3.58 -6.38
C SER A 137 6.85 2.06 -6.63
N LEU A 138 7.07 1.24 -5.60
CA LEU A 138 6.96 -0.21 -5.67
C LEU A 138 5.51 -0.66 -5.91
N ALA A 139 4.55 -0.14 -5.15
CA ALA A 139 3.13 -0.46 -5.29
C ALA A 139 2.64 -0.12 -6.70
N HIS A 140 3.09 1.00 -7.27
CA HIS A 140 2.77 1.35 -8.66
C HIS A 140 3.36 0.35 -9.65
N ARG A 141 4.64 -0.01 -9.49
CA ARG A 141 5.32 -0.97 -10.36
C ARG A 141 4.72 -2.37 -10.27
N LEU A 142 4.36 -2.82 -9.07
CA LEU A 142 3.75 -4.12 -8.82
C LEU A 142 2.35 -4.20 -9.43
N THR A 143 1.55 -3.14 -9.28
CA THR A 143 0.19 -3.08 -9.85
C THR A 143 0.23 -2.99 -11.38
N ARG A 144 1.21 -2.29 -11.95
CA ARG A 144 1.48 -2.34 -13.41
C ARG A 144 1.88 -3.72 -13.90
N TRP A 145 2.55 -4.51 -13.06
CA TRP A 145 2.96 -5.87 -13.43
C TRP A 145 1.79 -6.87 -13.40
N GLU A 146 0.87 -6.72 -12.45
CA GLU A 146 -0.36 -7.53 -12.39
C GLU A 146 -1.29 -7.35 -13.59
N CYS A 147 -1.18 -6.23 -14.32
CA CYS A 147 -1.98 -5.91 -15.51
C CYS A 147 -3.49 -6.08 -15.29
N PRO A 148 -4.10 -5.31 -14.37
CA PRO A 148 -5.55 -5.28 -14.20
C PRO A 148 -6.25 -4.76 -15.47
N ARG A 149 -7.49 -5.21 -15.65
CA ARG A 149 -8.29 -4.99 -16.86
C ARG A 149 -8.88 -3.57 -16.91
N THR A 150 -9.45 -3.11 -15.81
CA THR A 150 -10.11 -1.80 -15.71
C THR A 150 -9.29 -0.83 -14.85
N GLN A 151 -9.58 0.46 -14.99
CA GLN A 151 -8.92 1.50 -14.20
C GLN A 151 -9.34 1.40 -12.72
N ALA A 152 -10.60 1.10 -12.44
CA ALA A 152 -11.08 0.85 -11.09
C ALA A 152 -10.35 -0.32 -10.40
N ASP A 153 -10.15 -1.45 -11.11
CA ASP A 153 -9.38 -2.59 -10.60
C ASP A 153 -7.92 -2.22 -10.27
N PHE A 154 -7.31 -1.38 -11.11
CA PHE A 154 -5.96 -0.88 -10.88
C PHE A 154 -5.89 -0.01 -9.64
N ASP A 155 -6.79 0.96 -9.53
CA ASP A 155 -6.79 1.92 -8.43
C ASP A 155 -7.14 1.25 -7.10
N ASN A 156 -8.06 0.27 -7.09
CA ASN A 156 -8.38 -0.53 -5.91
C ASN A 156 -7.19 -1.39 -5.45
N SER A 157 -6.54 -2.09 -6.39
CA SER A 157 -5.39 -2.95 -6.08
C SER A 157 -4.18 -2.14 -5.62
N TYR A 158 -3.94 -0.98 -6.24
CA TYR A 158 -2.91 -0.03 -5.86
C TYR A 158 -3.17 0.53 -4.46
N THR A 159 -4.38 1.06 -4.22
CA THR A 159 -4.80 1.62 -2.93
C THR A 159 -4.64 0.59 -1.82
N PHE A 160 -5.07 -0.65 -2.05
CA PHE A 160 -4.95 -1.73 -1.07
C PHE A 160 -3.48 -2.00 -0.70
N LYS A 161 -2.58 -2.05 -1.68
CA LYS A 161 -1.13 -2.27 -1.41
C LYS A 161 -0.48 -1.10 -0.71
N VAL A 162 -0.79 0.13 -1.11
CA VAL A 162 -0.28 1.34 -0.43
C VAL A 162 -0.76 1.35 1.02
N PHE A 163 -2.05 1.03 1.25
CA PHE A 163 -2.59 0.91 2.59
C PHE A 163 -1.84 -0.13 3.43
N LEU A 164 -1.58 -1.32 2.89
CA LEU A 164 -0.81 -2.37 3.58
C LEU A 164 0.64 -1.97 3.90
N PHE A 165 1.26 -1.09 3.13
CA PHE A 165 2.63 -0.63 3.38
C PHE A 165 2.72 0.57 4.31
N GLN A 166 1.69 1.42 4.33
CA GLN A 166 1.67 2.65 5.09
C GLN A 166 1.08 2.47 6.50
N PHE A 167 0.26 1.44 6.69
CA PHE A 167 -0.35 1.07 7.98
C PHE A 167 0.57 0.14 8.78
#